data_AF-A0A930M8T4-F1
#
_entry.id   AF-A0A930M8T4-F1
#
_cell.length_a   1.000
_cell.length_b   1.000
_cell.length_c   1.000
_cell.angle_alpha   90.00
_cell.angle_beta   90.00
_cell.angle_gamma   90.00
#
_symmetry.space_group_name_H-M   'P 1'
#
loop_
_entity.id
_entity.type
_entity.pdbx_description
1 polymer ?
#
loop_
_entity_poly.entity_id
_entity_poly.type
_entity_poly.pdbx_seq_one_letter_code
_entity_poly.pdbx_strand_id
1 'polypeptide(L)'
;FPRVFYAHVSDLEPDCVLVVQGHVDMSGEDPKVLADEIWPMHEYSTSFYLVPPPDADRRVLWTRMKDLFTKYAGTHPVYVKSDGSWRQLAPLYWIDGSREIREELITLMGAQAVRVR
;
A
#
# COMPACT_ATOMS: atom_id res chain seq x y z
N PHE A 1 23.89 2.54 3.98
CA PHE A 1 23.82 2.22 2.55
C PHE A 1 24.22 0.79 2.10
N PRO A 2 24.73 -0.15 2.92
CA PRO A 2 24.98 -1.50 2.39
C PRO A 2 23.76 -2.45 2.46
N ARG A 3 22.85 -2.26 3.42
CA ARG A 3 21.79 -3.25 3.68
C ARG A 3 20.77 -3.38 2.55
N VAL A 4 20.25 -2.26 2.05
CA VAL A 4 19.27 -2.25 0.95
C VAL A 4 19.90 -2.80 -0.33
N PHE A 5 21.14 -2.39 -0.63
CA PHE A 5 21.88 -2.91 -1.79
C PHE A 5 22.02 -4.45 -1.75
N TYR A 6 22.48 -5.02 -0.63
CA TYR A 6 22.65 -6.47 -0.54
C TYR A 6 21.32 -7.24 -0.53
N ALA A 7 20.24 -6.64 -0.01
CA ALA A 7 18.92 -7.27 -0.02
C ALA A 7 18.34 -7.40 -1.44
N HIS A 8 18.70 -6.47 -2.34
CA HIS A 8 18.11 -6.36 -3.69
C HIS A 8 19.13 -6.53 -4.82
N VAL A 9 20.34 -7.02 -4.53
CA VAL A 9 21.42 -7.09 -5.54
C VAL A 9 21.02 -7.92 -6.77
N SER A 10 20.20 -8.96 -6.57
CA SER A 10 19.67 -9.81 -7.65
C SER A 10 18.61 -9.10 -8.51
N ASP A 11 17.98 -8.05 -8.00
CA ASP A 11 16.99 -7.25 -8.72
C ASP A 11 17.64 -6.08 -9.48
N LEU A 12 18.91 -5.77 -9.19
CA LEU A 12 19.69 -4.66 -9.75
C LEU A 12 20.45 -5.07 -11.02
N GLU A 13 19.76 -5.73 -11.95
CA GLU A 13 20.30 -6.09 -13.27
C GLU A 13 20.05 -4.98 -14.32
N PRO A 14 20.88 -4.87 -15.37
CA PRO A 14 20.62 -3.97 -16.49
C PRO A 14 19.24 -4.20 -17.10
N ASP A 15 18.61 -3.11 -17.56
CA ASP A 15 17.28 -3.11 -18.20
C ASP A 15 16.10 -3.54 -17.30
N CYS A 16 16.30 -3.62 -15.99
CA CYS A 16 15.21 -3.80 -15.02
C CYS A 16 14.53 -2.47 -14.64
N VAL A 17 13.20 -2.46 -14.64
CA VAL A 17 12.42 -1.33 -14.11
C VAL A 17 12.18 -1.56 -12.63
N LEU A 18 12.61 -0.59 -11.82
CA LEU A 18 12.53 -0.63 -10.36
C LEU A 18 11.82 0.60 -9.81
N VAL A 19 11.13 0.43 -8.70
CA VAL A 19 10.62 1.53 -7.88
C VAL A 19 11.53 1.68 -6.67
N VAL A 20 12.04 2.91 -6.47
CA VAL A 20 12.94 3.24 -5.37
C VAL A 20 12.25 4.23 -4.45
N GLN A 21 12.10 3.85 -3.18
CA GLN A 21 11.74 4.80 -2.12
C GLN A 21 13.03 5.22 -1.41
N GLY A 22 13.23 6.52 -1.27
CA GLY A 22 14.41 7.06 -0.61
C GLY A 22 14.24 8.52 -0.22
N HIS A 23 15.29 9.08 0.35
CA HIS A 23 15.36 10.49 0.72
C HIS A 23 16.46 11.20 -0.07
N VAL A 24 16.24 12.49 -0.34
CA VAL A 24 17.24 13.33 -1.03
C VAL A 24 18.28 13.77 -0.02
N ASP A 25 19.54 13.45 -0.31
CA ASP A 25 20.70 13.98 0.38
C ASP A 25 21.31 15.11 -0.46
N MET A 26 21.33 16.32 0.12
CA MET A 26 21.87 17.54 -0.48
C MET A 26 23.23 17.94 0.11
N SER A 27 23.83 17.11 0.96
CA SER A 27 25.06 17.46 1.69
C SER A 27 26.36 17.40 0.88
N GLY A 28 26.30 16.94 -0.38
CA GLY A 28 27.45 16.82 -1.29
C GLY A 28 27.45 17.87 -2.43
N GLU A 29 28.41 17.74 -3.36
CA GLU A 29 28.46 18.58 -4.57
C GLU A 29 27.22 18.41 -5.45
N ASP A 30 26.72 17.17 -5.56
CA ASP A 30 25.52 16.85 -6.33
C ASP A 30 24.41 16.25 -5.43
N PRO A 31 23.13 16.61 -5.67
CA PRO A 31 22.00 15.96 -5.02
C PRO A 31 21.94 14.47 -5.38
N LYS A 32 21.75 13.62 -4.39
CA LYS A 32 21.59 12.16 -4.58
C LYS A 32 20.37 11.66 -3.84
N VAL A 33 19.75 10.62 -4.37
CA VAL A 33 18.69 9.88 -3.66
C VAL A 33 19.34 8.71 -2.94
N LEU A 34 19.18 8.69 -1.63
CA LEU A 34 19.57 7.56 -0.79
C LEU A 34 18.38 6.61 -0.66
N ALA A 35 18.49 5.44 -1.30
CA ALA A 35 17.49 4.38 -1.26
C ALA A 35 17.32 3.81 0.15
N ASP A 36 16.08 3.83 0.62
CA ASP A 36 15.64 3.19 1.85
C ASP A 36 14.97 1.83 1.54
N GLU A 37 14.28 1.71 0.40
CA GLU A 37 13.69 0.45 -0.11
C GLU A 37 13.67 0.41 -1.65
N ILE A 38 13.68 -0.81 -2.21
CA ILE A 38 13.63 -1.08 -3.65
C ILE A 38 12.62 -2.18 -3.93
N TRP A 39 11.79 -2.01 -4.97
CA TRP A 39 10.91 -3.07 -5.48
C TRP A 39 11.10 -3.24 -6.98
N PRO A 40 11.15 -4.49 -7.47
CA PRO A 40 10.87 -4.75 -8.87
C PRO A 40 9.51 -4.19 -9.27
N MET A 41 9.40 -3.59 -10.46
CA MET A 41 8.15 -2.98 -10.91
C MET A 41 6.96 -3.95 -10.88
N HIS A 42 7.21 -5.25 -11.09
CA HIS A 42 6.16 -6.28 -11.06
C HIS A 42 5.69 -6.65 -9.64
N GLU A 43 6.49 -6.37 -8.62
CA GLU A 43 6.13 -6.57 -7.21
C GLU A 43 5.56 -5.30 -6.58
N TYR A 44 5.85 -4.14 -7.19
CA TYR A 44 5.31 -2.87 -6.75
C TYR A 44 3.80 -2.82 -7.03
N SER A 45 3.02 -2.94 -5.97
CA SER A 45 1.57 -2.75 -5.99
C SER A 45 1.19 -1.54 -5.15
N THR A 46 0.21 -0.78 -5.63
CA THR A 46 -0.37 0.31 -4.83
C THR A 46 -1.06 -0.26 -3.59
N SER A 47 -0.93 0.43 -2.46
CA SER A 47 -1.51 0.01 -1.18
C SER A 47 -2.73 0.85 -0.85
N PHE A 48 -3.76 0.19 -0.33
CA PHE A 48 -4.99 0.83 0.12
C PHE A 48 -4.92 1.14 1.61
N TYR A 49 -5.18 2.40 1.97
CA TYR A 49 -5.23 2.90 3.33
C TYR A 49 -6.65 3.32 3.65
N LEU A 50 -7.28 2.57 4.56
CA LEU A 50 -8.67 2.71 4.93
C LEU A 50 -8.78 3.32 6.34
N VAL A 51 -9.59 4.36 6.48
CA VAL A 51 -9.90 5.01 7.74
C VAL A 51 -11.40 4.82 8.02
N PRO A 52 -11.79 3.77 8.74
CA PRO A 52 -13.19 3.55 9.11
C PRO A 52 -13.80 4.79 9.78
N PRO A 53 -15.02 5.21 9.39
CA PRO A 53 -15.70 6.33 10.04
C PRO A 53 -15.87 6.05 11.54
N PRO A 54 -15.64 7.05 12.42
CA PRO A 54 -15.70 6.85 13.87
C PRO A 54 -17.12 6.50 14.36
N ASP A 55 -18.14 7.00 13.67
CA ASP A 55 -19.56 6.83 14.04
C ASP A 55 -20.20 5.59 13.43
N ALA A 56 -19.48 4.83 12.60
CA ALA A 56 -20.01 3.61 11.99
C ALA A 56 -20.05 2.44 12.99
N ASP A 57 -21.08 1.60 12.88
CA ASP A 57 -21.07 0.32 13.59
C ASP A 57 -19.91 -0.54 13.09
N ARG A 58 -18.89 -0.71 13.94
CA ARG A 58 -17.64 -1.41 13.60
C ARG A 58 -17.87 -2.84 13.15
N ARG A 59 -18.86 -3.55 13.70
CA ARG A 59 -19.13 -4.95 13.33
C ARG A 59 -19.79 -5.01 11.95
N VAL A 60 -20.81 -4.19 11.72
CA VAL A 60 -21.51 -4.15 10.43
C VAL A 60 -20.56 -3.69 9.32
N LEU A 61 -19.77 -2.65 9.57
CA LEU A 61 -18.80 -2.14 8.62
C LEU A 61 -17.75 -3.20 8.28
N TRP A 62 -17.18 -3.86 9.28
CA TRP A 62 -16.17 -4.89 9.07
C TRP A 62 -16.71 -6.07 8.25
N THR A 63 -17.94 -6.53 8.51
CA THR A 63 -18.57 -7.58 7.70
C THR A 63 -18.68 -7.17 6.24
N ARG A 64 -19.19 -5.96 5.95
CA ARG A 64 -19.30 -5.45 4.58
C ARG A 64 -17.93 -5.31 3.90
N MET A 65 -16.92 -4.84 4.64
CA MET A 65 -15.55 -4.77 4.12
C MET A 65 -15.02 -6.16 3.74
N LYS A 66 -15.27 -7.19 4.57
CA LYS A 66 -14.86 -8.56 4.24
C LYS A 66 -15.54 -9.09 2.99
N ASP A 67 -16.82 -8.81 2.80
CA ASP A 67 -17.56 -9.21 1.60
C ASP A 67 -16.92 -8.58 0.35
N LEU A 68 -16.56 -7.29 0.43
CA LEU A 68 -15.84 -6.60 -0.63
C LEU A 68 -14.45 -7.19 -0.89
N PHE A 69 -13.66 -7.45 0.16
CA PHE A 69 -12.32 -8.01 0.03
C PHE A 69 -12.35 -9.43 -0.57
N THR A 70 -13.38 -10.21 -0.25
CA THR A 70 -13.57 -11.55 -0.82
C THR A 70 -13.97 -11.47 -2.28
N LYS A 71 -14.88 -10.55 -2.63
CA LYS A 71 -15.35 -10.33 -4.00
C LYS A 71 -14.25 -9.84 -4.94
N TYR A 72 -13.37 -8.98 -4.44
CA TYR A 72 -12.31 -8.32 -5.20
C TYR A 72 -10.92 -8.76 -4.77
N ALA A 73 -10.73 -10.05 -4.45
CA ALA A 73 -9.46 -10.55 -3.93
C ALA A 73 -8.31 -10.33 -4.93
N GLY A 74 -7.14 -9.90 -4.44
CA GLY A 74 -5.99 -9.65 -5.29
C GLY A 74 -4.69 -9.42 -4.51
N THR A 75 -3.76 -8.70 -5.13
CA THR A 75 -2.38 -8.55 -4.64
C THR A 75 -2.09 -7.21 -3.95
N HIS A 76 -3.04 -6.27 -3.95
CA HIS A 76 -2.84 -4.93 -3.39
C HIS A 76 -3.05 -4.95 -1.88
N PRO A 77 -2.03 -4.63 -1.07
CA PRO A 77 -2.14 -4.63 0.38
C PRO A 77 -3.18 -3.64 0.89
N VAL A 78 -3.90 -4.06 1.93
CA VAL A 78 -4.89 -3.21 2.61
C VAL A 78 -4.43 -2.93 4.02
N TYR A 79 -4.37 -1.64 4.37
CA TYR A 79 -4.08 -1.11 5.69
C TYR A 79 -5.33 -0.47 6.26
N VAL A 80 -5.63 -0.74 7.53
CA VAL A 80 -6.75 -0.13 8.25
C VAL A 80 -6.23 0.64 9.45
N LYS A 81 -6.75 1.86 9.66
CA LYS A 81 -6.48 2.64 10.87
C LYS A 81 -7.38 2.15 12.00
N SER A 82 -6.80 1.63 13.09
CA SER A 82 -7.51 1.28 14.33
C SER A 82 -6.80 1.92 15.52
N ASP A 83 -7.57 2.64 16.34
CA ASP A 83 -7.13 3.18 17.63
C ASP A 83 -5.82 4.00 17.51
N GLY A 84 -5.73 4.81 16.45
CA GLY A 84 -4.58 5.67 16.16
C GLY A 84 -3.42 5.00 15.41
N SER A 85 -3.39 3.66 15.34
CA SER A 85 -2.35 2.88 14.66
C SER A 85 -2.78 2.37 13.29
N TRP A 86 -1.83 2.22 12.37
CA TRP A 86 -2.04 1.52 11.11
C TRP A 86 -1.76 0.03 11.29
N ARG A 87 -2.65 -0.82 10.77
CA ARG A 87 -2.45 -2.26 10.72
C ARG A 87 -2.64 -2.77 9.31
N GLN A 88 -1.66 -3.50 8.80
CA GLN A 88 -1.82 -4.25 7.56
C GLN A 88 -2.74 -5.44 7.81
N LEU A 89 -3.69 -5.66 6.91
CA LEU A 89 -4.53 -6.84 6.93
C LEU A 89 -3.79 -8.03 6.34
N ALA A 90 -4.20 -9.23 6.78
CA ALA A 90 -3.69 -10.48 6.23
C ALA A 90 -3.93 -10.56 4.71
N PRO A 91 -3.09 -11.30 3.95
CA PRO A 91 -3.20 -11.42 2.49
C PRO A 91 -4.59 -11.81 1.97
N LEU A 92 -5.37 -12.56 2.75
CA LEU A 92 -6.74 -12.93 2.39
C LEU A 92 -7.71 -11.74 2.27
N TYR A 93 -7.32 -10.56 2.77
CA TYR A 93 -8.08 -9.32 2.67
C TYR A 93 -7.46 -8.32 1.68
N TRP A 94 -6.46 -8.73 0.91
CA TRP A 94 -5.88 -7.89 -0.15
C TRP A 94 -6.81 -7.86 -1.35
N ILE A 95 -6.73 -6.77 -2.12
CA ILE A 95 -7.68 -6.51 -3.20
C ILE A 95 -7.01 -6.38 -4.57
N ASP A 96 -7.80 -6.49 -5.64
CA ASP A 96 -7.33 -6.46 -7.02
C ASP A 96 -6.90 -5.06 -7.51
N GLY A 97 -7.19 -4.01 -6.76
CA GLY A 97 -6.84 -2.64 -7.11
C GLY A 97 -7.72 -2.03 -8.21
N SER A 98 -8.80 -2.71 -8.58
CA SER A 98 -9.75 -2.26 -9.60
C SER A 98 -10.43 -0.93 -9.21
N ARG A 99 -10.97 -0.24 -10.20
CA ARG A 99 -11.68 1.02 -9.96
C ARG A 99 -12.98 0.76 -9.20
N GLU A 100 -13.60 -0.39 -9.46
CA GLU A 100 -14.86 -0.87 -8.91
C GLU A 100 -14.77 -1.05 -7.40
N ILE A 101 -13.75 -1.76 -6.88
CA ILE A 101 -13.56 -1.91 -5.43
C ILE A 101 -13.34 -0.55 -4.76
N ARG A 102 -12.61 0.36 -5.41
CA ARG A 102 -12.39 1.71 -4.88
C ARG A 102 -13.71 2.47 -4.75
N GLU A 103 -14.57 2.44 -5.76
CA GLU A 103 -15.88 3.09 -5.74
C GLU A 103 -16.83 2.47 -4.71
N GLU A 104 -16.82 1.14 -4.56
CA GLU A 104 -17.61 0.44 -3.53
C GLU A 104 -17.12 0.79 -2.10
N LEU A 105 -15.81 0.85 -1.87
CA LEU A 105 -15.23 1.27 -0.58
C LEU A 105 -15.54 2.74 -0.27
N ILE A 106 -15.49 3.62 -1.27
CA ILE A 106 -15.86 5.03 -1.13
C ILE A 106 -17.35 5.17 -0.79
N THR A 107 -18.21 4.37 -1.41
CA THR A 107 -19.65 4.35 -1.11
C THR A 107 -19.91 3.84 0.31
N LEU A 108 -19.14 2.84 0.76
CA LEU A 108 -19.28 2.24 2.09
C LEU A 108 -18.80 3.16 3.22
N MET A 109 -17.68 3.87 3.03
CA MET A 109 -16.98 4.58 4.11
C MET A 109 -16.81 6.09 3.89
N GLY A 110 -17.12 6.59 2.70
CA GLY A 110 -16.89 7.97 2.27
C GLY A 110 -15.56 8.17 1.57
N ALA A 111 -15.48 9.19 0.69
CA ALA A 111 -14.32 9.44 -0.16
C ALA A 111 -13.03 9.73 0.61
N GLN A 112 -13.12 10.39 1.77
CA GLN A 112 -11.96 10.73 2.60
C GLN A 112 -11.41 9.53 3.37
N ALA A 113 -12.18 8.45 3.47
CA ALA A 113 -11.81 7.24 4.19
C ALA A 113 -10.91 6.30 3.37
N VAL A 114 -10.78 6.50 2.05
CA VAL A 114 -10.04 5.60 1.14
C VAL A 114 -8.90 6.35 0.49
N ARG A 115 -7.66 5.93 0.74
CA ARG A 115 -6.45 6.47 0.09
C ARG A 115 -5.68 5.35 -0.58
N VAL A 116 -5.24 5.58 -1.81
CA VAL A 116 -4.35 4.67 -2.55
C VAL A 116 -2.97 5.33 -2.61
N ARG A 117 -1.91 4.58 -2.34
CA ARG A 117 -0.52 5.06 -2.34
C ARG A 117 0.41 4.09 -3.03
#